data_AF-A0A7C7E293-F1
#
_entry.id   AF-A0A7C7E293-F1
#
_cell.length_a   1.000
_cell.length_b   1.000
_cell.length_c   1.000
_cell.angle_alpha   90.00
_cell.angle_beta   90.00
_cell.angle_gamma   90.00
#
_symmetry.space_group_name_H-M   'P 1'
#
loop_
_entity.id
_entity.type
_entity.pdbx_description
1 polymer ?
#
loop_
_entity_poly.entity_id
_entity_poly.type
_entity_poly.pdbx_seq_one_letter_code
_entity_poly.pdbx_strand_id
1 'polypeptide(L)'
;MPKDEFVAEDPMELVGMVMPGGPGMLEAMAEALVEEYVLLGWDATRLMTLFVNPLFVATHRIYRQKGEAYVRELIDATCAKFHIPPRPDETMLFEPQTFRSVRASIDLLENAPPVNRHSTLVVLE
;
A
#
# COMPACT_ATOMS: atom_id res chain seq x y z
N MET A 1 -15.07 26.20 -11.41
CA MET A 1 -14.98 24.86 -12.02
C MET A 1 -15.89 23.92 -11.23
N PRO A 2 -16.80 23.19 -11.89
CA PRO A 2 -17.49 22.06 -11.28
C PRO A 2 -16.45 21.03 -10.80
N LYS A 3 -16.62 20.44 -9.62
CA LYS A 3 -15.60 19.57 -8.99
C LYS A 3 -15.53 18.15 -9.58
N ASP A 4 -16.47 17.78 -10.44
CA ASP A 4 -16.72 16.38 -10.82
C ASP A 4 -16.34 16.06 -12.28
N GLU A 5 -15.65 16.98 -12.97
CA GLU A 5 -15.20 16.76 -14.34
C GLU A 5 -13.75 16.28 -14.35
N PHE A 6 -13.52 15.05 -14.81
CA PHE A 6 -12.19 14.53 -15.03
C PHE A 6 -11.53 15.29 -16.19
N VAL A 7 -10.41 15.95 -15.90
CA VAL A 7 -9.57 16.62 -16.91
C VAL A 7 -8.27 15.84 -16.99
N ALA A 8 -7.97 15.29 -18.16
CA ALA A 8 -6.81 14.39 -18.35
C ALA A 8 -5.44 15.04 -18.05
N GLU A 9 -5.37 16.37 -18.08
CA GLU A 9 -4.19 17.16 -17.70
C GLU A 9 -4.59 18.14 -16.59
N ASP A 10 -5.19 17.66 -15.50
CA ASP A 10 -5.44 18.50 -14.34
C ASP A 10 -4.10 18.82 -13.64
N PRO A 11 -3.63 20.08 -13.65
CA PRO A 11 -2.39 20.45 -12.97
C PRO A 11 -2.44 20.27 -11.45
N MET A 12 -3.63 20.08 -10.88
CA MET A 12 -3.85 19.84 -9.45
C MET A 12 -4.01 18.34 -9.12
N GLU A 13 -3.90 17.44 -10.10
CA GLU A 13 -3.92 16.01 -9.86
C GLU A 13 -2.75 15.59 -8.95
N LEU A 14 -3.04 14.79 -7.92
CA LEU A 14 -2.01 14.26 -7.03
C LEU A 14 -1.26 13.13 -7.73
N VAL A 15 -0.09 13.45 -8.30
CA VAL A 15 0.78 12.47 -8.95
C VAL A 15 1.93 12.08 -8.00
N GLY A 16 2.04 10.79 -7.70
CA GLY A 16 3.19 10.26 -6.99
C GLY A 16 4.43 10.20 -7.89
N MET A 17 5.51 10.90 -7.52
CA MET A 17 6.77 10.87 -8.25
C MET A 17 7.86 10.16 -7.46
N VAL A 18 8.65 9.36 -8.16
CA VAL A 18 9.87 8.76 -7.61
C VAL A 18 10.99 9.80 -7.62
N MET A 19 11.54 10.08 -6.45
CA MET A 19 12.80 10.82 -6.35
C MET A 19 14.00 9.86 -6.36
N PRO A 20 15.09 10.18 -7.10
CA PRO A 20 16.30 9.40 -7.05
C PRO A 20 16.91 9.46 -5.64
N GLY A 21 17.15 8.28 -5.06
CA GLY A 21 17.83 8.14 -3.77
C GLY A 21 19.32 7.86 -3.96
N GLY A 22 20.12 8.24 -2.96
CA GLY A 22 21.50 7.76 -2.85
C GLY A 22 21.57 6.27 -2.49
N PRO A 23 22.78 5.66 -2.52
CA PRO A 23 22.97 4.29 -2.07
C PRO A 23 22.43 4.07 -0.66
N GLY A 24 21.67 2.98 -0.44
CA GLY A 24 21.11 2.63 0.87
C GLY A 24 19.78 3.33 1.23
N MET A 25 19.35 4.34 0.46
CA MET A 25 18.13 5.10 0.77
C MET A 25 16.86 4.28 0.60
N LEU A 26 16.85 3.33 -0.35
CA LEU A 26 15.70 2.45 -0.57
C LEU A 26 15.51 1.50 0.62
N GLU A 27 16.61 0.96 1.14
CA GLU A 27 16.65 0.07 2.29
C GLU A 27 16.23 0.81 3.57
N ALA A 28 16.76 2.02 3.78
CA ALA A 28 16.36 2.87 4.90
C ALA A 28 14.86 3.24 4.84
N MET A 29 14.34 3.54 3.65
CA MET A 29 12.91 3.78 3.45
C MET A 29 12.08 2.51 3.73
N ALA A 30 12.55 1.35 3.28
CA ALA A 30 11.87 0.08 3.54
C ALA A 30 11.83 -0.24 5.04
N GLU A 31 12.94 -0.03 5.77
CA GLU A 31 12.99 -0.21 7.22
C GLU A 31 12.01 0.73 7.92
N ALA A 32 12.02 2.02 7.58
CA ALA A 32 11.12 3.01 8.17
C ALA A 32 9.64 2.67 7.95
N LEU A 33 9.28 2.24 6.73
CA LEU A 33 7.91 1.81 6.41
C LEU A 33 7.50 0.61 7.26
N VAL A 34 8.33 -0.43 7.34
CA VAL A 34 7.99 -1.63 8.14
C VAL A 34 7.90 -1.28 9.63
N GLU A 35 8.83 -0.48 10.14
CA GLU A 35 8.86 -0.04 11.54
C GLU A 35 7.57 0.67 11.93
N GLU A 36 7.08 1.59 11.10
CA GLU A 36 5.83 2.31 11.35
C GLU A 36 4.65 1.35 11.58
N TYR A 37 4.45 0.37 10.71
CA TYR A 37 3.34 -0.58 10.84
C TYR A 37 3.52 -1.56 11.99
N VAL A 38 4.75 -2.00 12.27
CA VAL A 38 5.03 -2.84 13.45
C VAL A 38 4.70 -2.07 14.73
N LEU A 39 5.07 -0.80 14.84
CA LEU A 39 4.72 0.06 15.98
C LEU A 39 3.21 0.30 16.10
N LEU A 40 2.47 0.23 14.99
CA LEU A 40 1.01 0.22 14.98
C LEU A 40 0.40 -1.14 15.36
N GLY A 41 1.21 -2.16 15.64
CA GLY A 41 0.77 -3.49 16.06
C GLY A 41 0.33 -4.41 14.93
N TRP A 42 0.79 -4.15 13.70
CA TRP A 42 0.55 -5.03 12.56
C TRP A 42 1.45 -6.27 12.64
N ASP A 43 0.88 -7.42 12.30
CA ASP A 43 1.62 -8.67 12.15
C ASP A 43 2.28 -8.79 10.76
N ALA A 44 3.22 -9.74 10.65
CA ALA A 44 3.97 -10.00 9.42
C ALA A 44 3.08 -10.32 8.21
N THR A 45 1.94 -10.98 8.41
CA THR A 45 1.03 -11.35 7.32
C THR A 45 0.36 -10.11 6.74
N ARG A 46 -0.18 -9.23 7.60
CA ARG A 46 -0.78 -7.96 7.21
C ARG A 46 0.25 -7.05 6.55
N LEU A 47 1.44 -6.93 7.11
CA LEU A 47 2.56 -6.18 6.53
C LEU A 47 2.89 -6.66 5.10
N MET A 48 2.98 -7.97 4.88
CA MET A 48 3.28 -8.54 3.56
C MET A 48 2.25 -8.14 2.49
N THR A 49 0.98 -7.91 2.86
CA THR A 49 -0.06 -7.49 1.91
C THR A 49 0.26 -6.15 1.24
N LEU A 50 0.93 -5.24 1.96
CA LEU A 50 1.36 -3.95 1.42
C LEU A 50 2.43 -4.11 0.33
N PHE A 51 3.29 -5.12 0.46
CA PHE A 51 4.39 -5.35 -0.47
C PHE A 51 3.94 -6.07 -1.76
N VAL A 52 2.96 -6.97 -1.67
CA VAL A 52 2.49 -7.73 -2.86
C VAL A 52 1.42 -6.99 -3.66
N ASN A 53 0.69 -6.05 -3.05
CA ASN A 53 -0.43 -5.37 -3.69
C ASN A 53 0.03 -4.10 -4.47
N PRO A 54 -0.21 -4.03 -5.79
CA PRO A 54 0.23 -2.90 -6.63
C PRO A 54 -0.43 -1.55 -6.29
N LEU A 55 -1.53 -1.54 -5.54
CA LEU A 55 -2.15 -0.31 -5.06
C LEU A 55 -1.27 0.44 -4.04
N PHE A 56 -0.35 -0.28 -3.37
CA PHE A 56 0.62 0.32 -2.46
C PHE A 56 1.94 0.54 -3.17
N VAL A 57 1.97 1.56 -4.04
CA VAL A 57 3.03 1.81 -5.02
C VAL A 57 4.44 1.79 -4.39
N ALA A 58 4.64 2.41 -3.23
CA ALA A 58 5.95 2.51 -2.58
C ALA A 58 6.49 1.14 -2.12
N THR A 59 5.72 0.40 -1.32
CA THR A 59 6.09 -0.94 -0.81
C THR A 59 6.13 -1.96 -1.93
N HIS A 60 5.19 -1.89 -2.88
CA HIS A 60 5.20 -2.79 -4.04
C HIS A 60 6.42 -2.60 -4.92
N ARG A 61 6.90 -1.36 -5.08
CA ARG A 61 8.14 -1.09 -5.79
C ARG A 61 9.35 -1.70 -5.08
N ILE A 62 9.44 -1.59 -3.75
CA ILE A 62 10.49 -2.25 -2.96
C ILE A 62 10.47 -3.76 -3.20
N TYR A 63 9.28 -4.37 -3.13
CA TYR A 63 9.09 -5.80 -3.40
C TYR A 63 9.58 -6.19 -4.80
N ARG A 64 9.24 -5.42 -5.83
CA ARG A 64 9.66 -5.67 -7.21
C ARG A 64 11.18 -5.54 -7.40
N GLN A 65 11.84 -4.66 -6.67
CA GLN A 65 13.28 -4.40 -6.82
C GLN A 65 14.16 -5.32 -5.96
N LYS A 66 13.69 -5.72 -4.78
CA LYS A 66 14.45 -6.50 -3.80
C LYS A 66 14.02 -7.96 -3.70
N GLY A 67 12.80 -8.27 -4.11
CA GLY A 67 12.23 -9.61 -4.07
C GLY A 67 11.63 -9.97 -2.71
N GLU A 68 10.89 -11.08 -2.71
CA GLU A 68 10.13 -11.56 -1.55
C GLU A 68 11.02 -11.92 -0.36
N ALA A 69 12.15 -12.60 -0.61
CA ALA A 69 13.05 -13.06 0.45
C ALA A 69 13.59 -11.90 1.31
N TYR A 70 14.03 -10.82 0.65
CA TYR A 70 14.48 -9.60 1.33
C TYR A 70 13.36 -8.99 2.19
N VAL A 71 12.15 -8.90 1.63
CA VAL A 71 11.01 -8.28 2.35
C VAL A 71 10.62 -9.10 3.57
N ARG A 72 10.60 -10.44 3.45
CA ARG A 72 10.31 -11.32 4.58
C ARG A 72 11.35 -11.17 5.69
N GLU A 73 12.63 -11.20 5.32
CA GLU A 73 13.73 -11.01 6.28
C GLU A 73 13.62 -9.66 6.99
N LEU A 74 13.33 -8.58 6.27
CA LEU A 74 13.12 -7.25 6.83
C LEU A 74 11.95 -7.21 7.82
N ILE A 75 10.80 -7.79 7.46
CA ILE A 75 9.61 -7.84 8.33
C ILE A 75 9.91 -8.64 9.60
N ASP A 76 10.48 -9.84 9.45
CA ASP A 76 10.78 -10.71 10.58
C ASP A 76 11.80 -10.07 11.53
N ALA A 77 12.84 -9.43 10.99
CA ALA A 77 13.84 -8.70 11.78
C ALA A 77 13.21 -7.53 12.55
N THR A 78 12.34 -6.74 11.91
CA THR A 78 11.69 -5.59 12.56
C THR A 78 10.66 -6.03 13.59
N CYS A 79 9.87 -7.08 13.34
CA CYS A 79 8.97 -7.67 14.34
C CYS A 79 9.74 -8.23 15.55
N ALA A 80 10.92 -8.80 15.34
CA ALA A 80 11.79 -9.25 16.44
C ALA A 80 12.37 -8.07 17.24
N LYS A 81 12.72 -6.97 16.56
CA LYS A 81 13.22 -5.72 17.17
C LYS A 81 12.18 -5.07 18.08
N PHE A 82 10.91 -5.08 17.67
CA PHE A 82 9.81 -4.44 18.40
C PHE A 82 8.78 -5.47 18.88
N HIS A 83 8.85 -5.83 20.15
CA HIS A 83 7.84 -6.70 20.76
C HIS A 83 6.58 -5.90 21.14
N ILE A 84 5.75 -5.59 20.13
CA ILE A 84 4.44 -4.96 20.30
C ILE A 84 3.41 -6.09 20.42
N PRO A 85 2.61 -6.16 21.50
CA PRO A 85 1.54 -7.15 21.57
C PRO A 85 0.54 -6.90 20.43
N PRO A 86 -0.03 -7.96 19.82
CA PRO A 86 -0.98 -7.79 18.73
C PRO A 86 -2.12 -6.88 19.19
N ARG A 87 -2.46 -5.88 18.36
CA ARG A 87 -3.61 -5.02 18.65
C ARG A 87 -4.84 -5.92 18.76
N PRO A 88 -5.69 -5.76 19.79
CA PRO A 88 -6.94 -6.50 19.87
C PRO A 88 -7.74 -6.27 18.57
N ASP A 89 -8.47 -7.29 18.14
CA ASP A 89 -9.23 -7.27 16.89
C ASP A 89 -10.01 -5.95 16.76
N GLU A 90 -9.64 -5.14 15.76
CA GLU A 90 -10.24 -3.82 15.51
C GLU A 90 -11.73 -3.92 15.19
N THR A 91 -12.22 -5.10 14.82
CA THR A 91 -13.66 -5.42 14.72
C THR A 91 -14.39 -5.18 16.04
N MET A 92 -13.69 -5.17 17.18
CA MET A 92 -14.24 -4.84 18.49
C MET A 92 -14.17 -3.35 18.85
N LEU A 93 -13.34 -2.56 18.16
CA LEU A 93 -13.13 -1.12 18.43
C LEU A 93 -14.05 -0.22 17.60
N PHE A 94 -14.58 -0.73 16.49
CA PHE A 94 -15.51 -0.01 15.63
C PHE A 94 -16.90 -0.63 15.73
N GLU A 95 -17.91 0.21 15.94
CA GLU A 95 -19.31 -0.16 15.76
C GLU A 95 -19.49 -0.85 14.37
N PRO A 96 -20.30 -1.93 14.25
CA PRO A 96 -20.47 -2.71 13.02
C PRO A 96 -20.81 -1.89 11.76
N GLN A 97 -21.30 -0.68 11.95
CA GLN A 97 -21.70 0.29 10.94
C GLN A 97 -20.50 0.86 10.14
N THR A 98 -19.30 0.94 10.74
CA THR A 98 -18.15 1.67 10.18
C THR A 98 -17.52 0.98 8.96
N PHE A 99 -17.58 -0.35 8.89
CA PHE A 99 -16.99 -1.14 7.80
C PHE A 99 -17.90 -1.31 6.57
N ARG A 100 -19.14 -0.81 6.61
CA ARG A 100 -20.08 -0.92 5.47
C ARG A 100 -19.54 -0.23 4.22
N SER A 101 -18.70 0.80 4.38
CA SER A 101 -18.16 1.60 3.28
C SER A 101 -17.10 0.87 2.44
N VAL A 102 -16.19 0.11 3.06
CA VAL A 102 -15.10 -0.57 2.33
C VAL A 102 -15.60 -1.80 1.59
N ARG A 103 -16.45 -2.62 2.24
CA ARG A 103 -17.02 -3.81 1.59
C ARG A 103 -17.96 -3.46 0.45
N ALA A 104 -18.79 -2.42 0.61
CA ALA A 104 -19.61 -1.91 -0.48
C ALA A 104 -18.76 -1.39 -1.66
N SER A 105 -17.61 -0.79 -1.38
CA SER A 105 -16.67 -0.33 -2.43
C SER A 105 -15.99 -1.49 -3.16
N ILE A 106 -15.66 -2.58 -2.46
CA ILE A 106 -15.11 -3.81 -3.06
C ILE A 106 -16.19 -4.52 -3.89
N ASP A 107 -17.40 -4.67 -3.36
CA ASP A 107 -18.54 -5.28 -4.06
C ASP A 107 -18.91 -4.49 -5.34
N LEU A 108 -18.78 -3.16 -5.32
CA LEU A 108 -18.96 -2.30 -6.49
C LEU A 108 -17.88 -2.52 -7.56
N LEU A 109 -16.63 -2.80 -7.16
CA LEU A 109 -15.53 -3.09 -8.09
C LEU A 109 -15.64 -4.51 -8.68
N GLU A 110 -16.07 -5.48 -7.88
CA GLU A 110 -16.23 -6.89 -8.30
C GLU A 110 -17.45 -7.10 -9.21
N ASN A 111 -18.51 -6.28 -9.05
CA ASN A 111 -19.74 -6.36 -9.86
C ASN A 111 -19.86 -5.25 -10.92
N ALA A 112 -18.81 -4.47 -11.15
CA ALA A 112 -18.82 -3.45 -12.19
C ALA A 112 -18.94 -4.10 -13.58
N PRO A 113 -19.77 -3.56 -14.50
CA PRO A 113 -19.80 -4.03 -15.88
C PRO A 113 -18.41 -3.89 -16.51
N PRO A 114 -18.04 -4.74 -17.48
CA PRO A 114 -16.70 -4.73 -18.07
C PRO A 114 -16.44 -3.38 -18.74
N VAL A 115 -15.66 -2.53 -18.07
CA VAL A 115 -15.12 -1.31 -18.68
C VAL A 115 -14.07 -1.71 -19.70
N ASN A 116 -14.29 -1.27 -20.94
CA ASN A 116 -13.40 -1.52 -22.08
C ASN A 116 -12.01 -0.93 -21.78
N ARG A 117 -11.03 -1.80 -21.49
CA ARG A 117 -9.68 -1.41 -21.06
C ARG A 117 -8.84 -0.98 -22.26
N HIS A 118 -8.86 0.30 -22.59
CA HIS A 118 -7.73 0.95 -23.26
C HIS A 118 -6.82 1.57 -22.20
N SER A 119 -6.10 0.72 -21.47
CA SER A 119 -5.02 1.17 -20.57
C SER A 119 -3.72 1.16 -21.37
N THR A 120 -3.33 2.32 -21.89
CA THR A 120 -2.00 2.53 -22.45
C THR A 120 -0.99 2.50 -21.32
N LEU A 121 -0.20 1.41 -21.28
CA LEU A 121 0.93 1.24 -20.39
C LEU A 121 2.09 2.03 -21.02
N VAL A 122 2.34 3.25 -20.53
CA VAL A 122 3.52 4.01 -20.94
C VAL A 122 4.73 3.40 -20.22
N VAL A 123 5.44 2.54 -20.93
CA VAL A 123 6.80 2.11 -20.60
C VAL A 123 7.71 3.28 -20.96
N LEU A 124 8.38 3.87 -19.97
CA LEU A 124 9.49 4.78 -20.20
C LEU A 124 10.78 3.96 -20.16
N GLU A 125 11.47 3.93 -21.30
CA GLU A 125 12.84 3.41 -21.47
C GLU A 125 13.88 4.28 -20.74
#